data_AF-A0A1Q8RYX4-F1
#
_entry.id   AF-A0A1Q8RYX4-F1
#
_cell.length_a   1.000
_cell.length_b   1.000
_cell.length_c   1.000
_cell.angle_alpha   90.00
_cell.angle_beta   90.00
_cell.angle_gamma   90.00
#
_symmetry.space_group_name_H-M   'P 1'
#
loop_
_entity.id
_entity.type
_entity.pdbx_description
1 polymer ?
#
loop_
_entity_poly.entity_id
_entity_poly.type
_entity_poly.pdbx_seq_one_letter_code
_entity_poly.pdbx_strand_id
1 'polypeptide(L)'
;MNSLYTNLSYVNLMRMLPGAALFAILYFVYLGITNPLSHIPGPWYTRFTAIPSTYKRYAARHPVWIHELHAKYGPIVRFSPLHVDICDLPTSQHIHGVQTGFHKTLFYADLVPDSSNVFTETRPDVHAKYKRLLAQPMSETGLRVFYSRIDSHSRLAIEGMRNEYKTRGAADIAKWFTLFSYDCIGDLVFGQSFDTLKTGTMSQSVQDFAMMGYVSNLRITFPILSRLAKYLPIPVFKDARALQQRTVDYAQQSLDRYAERVKGTSFESHPTLFSSLYSAGEEKKLTPIQMRDNAQVYIVGGTDTTATTLVYLIWSVCKNPQIRSRLLKELGTLPDDYTYDSQLKDLTYLNWIIQETLRLYSALPAGLPRLVPAGGEKLAGYYVPGGLTVTTQAYSLHRDEKAFPDPDRFYPERWEYPTQRMKDCFLAFGAGARTCSGRNLAMIELRLMVSRFFKAFPEALASGLEGMSDGDMIPALYFLVMPSGHRCLMNLSGENVPKIF
;
A
#
# COMPACT_ATOMS: atom_id res chain seq x y z
N MET A 1 -10.30 -58.84 33.32
CA MET A 1 -9.85 -57.44 33.09
C MET A 1 -8.40 -57.29 32.59
N ASN A 2 -7.60 -58.37 32.41
CA ASN A 2 -6.17 -58.23 32.06
C ASN A 2 -5.80 -58.40 30.58
N SER A 3 -6.70 -58.79 29.66
CA SER A 3 -6.34 -59.01 28.23
C SER A 3 -6.50 -57.75 27.34
N LEU A 4 -7.35 -56.80 27.74
CA LEU A 4 -7.50 -55.50 27.06
C LEU A 4 -6.31 -54.57 27.32
N TYR A 5 -5.72 -54.62 28.53
CA TYR A 5 -4.54 -53.79 28.87
C TYR A 5 -3.26 -54.25 28.15
N THR A 6 -3.07 -55.54 27.91
CA THR A 6 -1.88 -56.07 27.20
C THR A 6 -1.94 -55.83 25.69
N ASN A 7 -3.15 -55.76 25.11
CA ASN A 7 -3.37 -55.47 23.69
C ASN A 7 -3.34 -53.96 23.36
N LEU A 8 -3.44 -53.08 24.37
CA LEU A 8 -3.14 -51.65 24.26
C LEU A 8 -1.68 -51.32 24.64
N SER A 9 -0.78 -52.30 24.57
CA SER A 9 0.65 -52.08 24.80
C SER A 9 1.25 -51.13 23.75
N TYR A 10 2.23 -50.33 24.17
CA TYR A 10 3.02 -49.40 23.35
C TYR A 10 3.47 -49.99 21.99
N VAL A 11 3.65 -51.31 21.94
CA VAL A 11 4.05 -52.09 20.76
C VAL A 11 2.97 -52.08 19.65
N ASN A 12 1.68 -52.11 20.00
CA ASN A 12 0.59 -52.06 19.02
C ASN A 12 0.36 -50.63 18.48
N LEU A 13 0.59 -49.60 19.30
CA LEU A 13 0.58 -48.20 18.85
C LEU A 13 1.73 -47.94 17.85
N MET A 14 2.93 -48.45 18.13
CA MET A 14 4.08 -48.38 17.22
C MET A 14 3.85 -49.12 15.89
N ARG A 15 3.07 -50.21 15.88
CA ARG A 15 2.69 -50.94 14.65
C ARG A 15 1.64 -50.22 13.81
N MET A 16 0.85 -49.33 14.39
CA MET A 16 -0.13 -48.50 13.66
C MET A 16 0.50 -47.25 13.03
N LEU A 17 1.65 -46.77 13.53
CA LEU A 17 2.32 -45.58 13.02
C LEU A 17 2.70 -45.66 11.52
N PRO A 18 3.27 -46.77 10.99
CA PRO A 18 3.58 -46.87 9.56
C PRO A 18 2.33 -46.83 8.67
N GLY A 19 1.24 -47.46 9.12
CA GLY A 19 -0.05 -47.44 8.40
C GLY A 19 -0.68 -46.05 8.40
N ALA A 20 -0.67 -45.36 9.54
CA ALA A 20 -1.14 -43.99 9.64
C ALA A 20 -0.28 -43.02 8.81
N ALA A 21 1.05 -43.19 8.81
CA ALA A 21 1.97 -42.40 7.98
C ALA A 21 1.74 -42.65 6.49
N LEU A 22 1.58 -43.90 6.06
CA LEU A 22 1.28 -44.24 4.67
C LEU A 22 -0.08 -43.65 4.24
N PHE A 23 -1.12 -43.79 5.07
CA PHE A 23 -2.42 -43.18 4.80
C PHE A 23 -2.32 -41.66 4.70
N ALA A 24 -1.60 -41.00 5.61
CA ALA A 24 -1.38 -39.56 5.57
C ALA A 24 -0.64 -39.13 4.28
N ILE A 25 0.37 -39.88 3.84
CA ILE A 25 1.10 -39.62 2.60
C ILE A 25 0.17 -39.80 1.39
N LEU A 26 -0.56 -40.91 1.31
CA LEU A 26 -1.49 -41.17 0.20
C LEU A 26 -2.61 -40.12 0.15
N TYR A 27 -3.15 -39.74 1.30
CA TYR A 27 -4.15 -38.67 1.42
C TYR A 27 -3.57 -37.32 0.97
N PHE A 28 -2.34 -36.99 1.38
CA PHE A 28 -1.66 -35.77 0.94
C PHE A 28 -1.41 -35.75 -0.58
N VAL A 29 -0.99 -36.90 -1.15
CA VAL A 29 -0.80 -37.06 -2.59
C VAL A 29 -2.14 -36.92 -3.33
N TYR A 30 -3.19 -37.58 -2.86
CA TYR A 30 -4.54 -37.48 -3.39
C TYR A 30 -5.00 -36.02 -3.40
N LEU A 31 -4.92 -35.31 -2.27
CA LEU A 31 -5.34 -33.91 -2.16
C LEU A 31 -4.64 -32.99 -3.16
N GLY A 32 -3.36 -33.19 -3.47
CA GLY A 32 -2.67 -32.35 -4.44
C GLY A 32 -2.97 -32.71 -5.90
N ILE A 33 -3.21 -33.99 -6.21
CA ILE A 33 -3.56 -34.41 -7.57
C ILE A 33 -5.01 -34.04 -7.89
N THR A 34 -5.94 -34.27 -6.96
CA THR A 34 -7.36 -33.95 -7.11
C THR A 34 -7.70 -32.52 -6.70
N ASN A 35 -6.69 -31.69 -6.47
CA ASN A 35 -6.88 -30.28 -6.19
C ASN A 35 -7.64 -29.62 -7.36
N PRO A 36 -8.68 -28.79 -7.10
CA PRO A 36 -9.45 -28.10 -8.15
C PRO A 36 -8.64 -27.20 -9.08
N LEU A 37 -7.39 -26.87 -8.73
CA LEU A 37 -6.47 -26.05 -9.54
C LEU A 37 -5.29 -26.87 -10.07
N SER A 38 -5.28 -28.20 -9.98
CA SER A 38 -4.12 -29.05 -10.36
C SER A 38 -3.79 -29.00 -11.86
N HIS A 39 -4.79 -28.72 -12.70
CA HIS A 39 -4.69 -28.54 -14.15
C HIS A 39 -4.09 -27.19 -14.56
N ILE A 40 -4.08 -26.21 -13.66
CA ILE A 40 -3.54 -24.88 -13.97
C ILE A 40 -2.00 -24.93 -13.97
N PRO A 41 -1.32 -24.25 -14.92
CA PRO A 41 0.13 -24.17 -14.96
C PRO A 41 0.74 -23.63 -13.66
N GLY A 42 1.93 -24.09 -13.30
CA GLY A 42 2.67 -23.62 -12.12
C GLY A 42 3.58 -24.70 -11.55
N PRO A 43 4.46 -24.37 -10.59
CA PRO A 43 5.38 -25.34 -10.02
C PRO A 43 4.62 -26.52 -9.40
N TRP A 44 5.11 -27.76 -9.60
CA TRP A 44 4.38 -28.97 -9.21
C TRP A 44 4.06 -29.01 -7.71
N TYR A 45 4.95 -28.50 -6.85
CA TYR A 45 4.77 -28.48 -5.39
C TYR A 45 3.63 -27.57 -4.93
N THR A 46 3.24 -26.58 -5.73
CA THR A 46 2.15 -25.64 -5.39
C THR A 46 0.78 -26.31 -5.40
N ARG A 47 0.67 -27.54 -5.92
CA ARG A 47 -0.52 -28.39 -5.79
C ARG A 47 -0.78 -28.81 -4.35
N PHE A 48 0.31 -28.97 -3.59
CA PHE A 48 0.31 -29.60 -2.28
C PHE A 48 0.49 -28.61 -1.14
N THR A 49 1.27 -27.54 -1.36
CA THR A 49 1.66 -26.64 -0.28
C THR A 49 1.74 -25.18 -0.69
N ALA A 50 1.36 -24.31 0.25
CA ALA A 50 1.55 -22.86 0.16
C ALA A 50 2.90 -22.39 0.77
N ILE A 51 3.70 -23.29 1.36
CA ILE A 51 4.92 -22.93 2.11
C ILE A 51 5.87 -22.03 1.29
N PRO A 52 6.18 -22.33 0.00
CA PRO A 52 7.04 -21.45 -0.79
C PRO A 52 6.46 -20.04 -0.97
N SER A 53 5.14 -19.94 -1.18
CA SER A 53 4.45 -18.65 -1.26
C SER A 53 4.54 -17.88 0.07
N THR A 54 4.32 -18.57 1.20
CA THR A 54 4.43 -17.98 2.54
C THR A 54 5.85 -17.50 2.82
N TYR A 55 6.87 -18.31 2.50
CA TYR A 55 8.27 -17.94 2.65
C TYR A 55 8.62 -16.71 1.80
N LYS A 56 8.22 -16.69 0.51
CA LYS A 56 8.48 -15.55 -0.37
C LYS A 56 7.80 -14.26 0.09
N ARG A 57 6.62 -14.36 0.73
CA ARG A 57 5.94 -13.20 1.35
C ARG A 57 6.68 -12.70 2.57
N TYR A 58 7.13 -13.61 3.45
CA TYR A 58 7.96 -13.26 4.61
C TYR A 58 9.29 -12.61 4.18
N ALA A 59 9.91 -13.12 3.12
CA ALA A 59 11.16 -12.63 2.57
C ALA A 59 11.01 -11.38 1.66
N ALA A 60 9.85 -10.72 1.63
CA ALA A 60 9.59 -9.50 0.84
C ALA A 60 9.85 -9.66 -0.68
N ARG A 61 9.64 -10.87 -1.24
CA ARG A 61 9.93 -11.19 -2.65
C ARG A 61 8.75 -11.86 -3.37
N HIS A 62 7.57 -11.87 -2.76
CA HIS A 62 6.40 -12.55 -3.32
C HIS A 62 6.00 -11.98 -4.69
N PRO A 63 5.91 -10.65 -4.90
CA PRO A 63 5.54 -10.13 -6.21
C PRO A 63 6.53 -10.46 -7.33
N VAL A 64 7.83 -10.40 -7.04
CA VAL A 64 8.89 -10.80 -7.99
C VAL A 64 8.75 -12.27 -8.35
N TRP A 65 8.58 -13.13 -7.34
CA TRP A 65 8.44 -14.56 -7.57
C TRP A 65 7.21 -14.90 -8.43
N ILE A 66 6.07 -14.25 -8.20
CA ILE A 66 4.88 -14.42 -9.05
C ILE A 66 5.14 -13.94 -10.48
N HIS A 67 5.89 -12.84 -10.66
CA HIS A 67 6.27 -12.36 -11.99
C HIS A 67 7.19 -13.36 -12.73
N GLU A 68 8.19 -13.91 -12.05
CA GLU A 68 9.05 -14.99 -12.57
C GLU A 68 8.23 -16.23 -12.96
N LEU A 69 7.18 -16.55 -12.19
CA LEU A 69 6.26 -17.62 -12.53
C LEU A 69 5.46 -17.31 -13.80
N HIS A 70 4.96 -16.09 -13.98
CA HIS A 70 4.27 -15.70 -15.21
C HIS A 70 5.18 -15.76 -16.44
N ALA A 71 6.43 -15.31 -16.31
CA ALA A 71 7.43 -15.42 -17.37
C ALA A 71 7.66 -16.87 -17.82
N LYS A 72 7.52 -17.84 -16.90
CA LYS A 72 7.72 -19.27 -17.18
C LYS A 72 6.46 -20.03 -17.61
N TYR A 73 5.31 -19.75 -17.00
CA TYR A 73 4.10 -20.57 -17.12
C TYR A 73 2.99 -19.90 -17.93
N GLY A 74 3.10 -18.60 -18.22
CA GLY A 74 2.16 -17.87 -19.07
C GLY A 74 1.14 -17.01 -18.29
N PRO A 75 -0.03 -16.71 -18.87
CA PRO A 75 -0.94 -15.65 -18.39
C PRO A 75 -1.67 -15.97 -17.07
N ILE A 76 -1.73 -17.24 -16.67
CA ILE A 76 -2.29 -17.69 -15.39
C ILE A 76 -1.31 -18.66 -14.74
N VAL A 77 -1.11 -18.52 -13.43
CA VAL A 77 -0.23 -19.41 -12.70
C VAL A 77 -0.75 -19.76 -11.31
N ARG A 78 -0.68 -21.04 -10.97
CA ARG A 78 -0.90 -21.55 -9.62
C ARG A 78 0.35 -21.33 -8.78
N PHE A 79 0.20 -20.62 -7.67
CA PHE A 79 1.29 -20.39 -6.72
C PHE A 79 1.00 -20.96 -5.31
N SER A 80 -0.20 -21.45 -5.09
CA SER A 80 -0.66 -22.09 -3.85
C SER A 80 -1.79 -23.06 -4.18
N PRO A 81 -2.08 -24.08 -3.32
CA PRO A 81 -3.10 -25.07 -3.61
C PRO A 81 -4.48 -24.48 -3.93
N LEU A 82 -4.82 -23.33 -3.35
CA LEU A 82 -6.14 -22.70 -3.51
C LEU A 82 -6.08 -21.31 -4.15
N HIS A 83 -4.92 -20.93 -4.73
CA HIS A 83 -4.72 -19.60 -5.31
C HIS A 83 -4.04 -19.64 -6.67
N VAL A 84 -4.50 -18.75 -7.55
CA VAL A 84 -3.91 -18.45 -8.84
C VAL A 84 -3.67 -16.96 -9.00
N ASP A 85 -2.63 -16.60 -9.74
CA ASP A 85 -2.39 -15.22 -10.18
C ASP A 85 -2.62 -15.10 -11.68
N ILE A 86 -3.07 -13.92 -12.11
CA ILE A 86 -3.41 -13.58 -13.49
C ILE A 86 -2.53 -12.40 -13.94
N CYS A 87 -1.83 -12.61 -15.04
CA CYS A 87 -1.10 -11.60 -15.81
C CYS A 87 -1.61 -11.62 -17.26
N ASP A 88 -2.93 -11.44 -17.40
CA ASP A 88 -3.61 -11.25 -18.68
C ASP A 88 -4.51 -10.02 -18.57
N LEU A 89 -4.36 -9.06 -19.47
CA LEU A 89 -5.00 -7.75 -19.33
C LEU A 89 -6.54 -7.83 -19.40
N PRO A 90 -7.16 -8.46 -20.43
CA PRO A 90 -8.61 -8.59 -20.48
C PRO A 90 -9.19 -9.31 -19.26
N THR A 91 -8.55 -10.41 -18.83
CA THR A 91 -8.99 -11.16 -17.64
C THR A 91 -8.84 -10.32 -16.38
N SER A 92 -7.76 -9.54 -16.24
CA SER A 92 -7.56 -8.65 -15.08
C SER A 92 -8.61 -7.55 -15.02
N GLN A 93 -8.94 -6.92 -16.15
CA GLN A 93 -9.99 -5.90 -16.23
C GLN A 93 -11.36 -6.48 -15.85
N HIS A 94 -11.65 -7.70 -16.30
CA HIS A 94 -12.88 -8.41 -15.93
C HIS A 94 -12.96 -8.70 -14.42
N ILE A 95 -11.88 -9.20 -13.82
CA ILE A 95 -11.81 -9.49 -12.37
C ILE A 95 -12.09 -8.25 -11.52
N HIS A 96 -11.61 -7.06 -11.95
CA HIS A 96 -11.87 -5.80 -11.22
C HIS A 96 -13.09 -5.03 -11.71
N GLY A 97 -13.78 -5.55 -12.72
CA GLY A 97 -14.95 -4.93 -13.33
C GLY A 97 -16.07 -4.66 -12.32
N VAL A 98 -16.96 -3.74 -12.69
CA VAL A 98 -18.14 -3.44 -11.89
C VAL A 98 -19.16 -4.56 -12.09
N GLN A 99 -19.77 -5.04 -10.99
CA GLN A 99 -20.82 -6.07 -11.01
C GLN A 99 -20.42 -7.44 -11.60
N THR A 100 -19.13 -7.78 -11.64
CA THR A 100 -18.65 -9.08 -12.15
C THR A 100 -18.76 -10.24 -11.14
N GLY A 101 -19.20 -9.96 -9.91
CA GLY A 101 -19.31 -10.97 -8.84
C GLY A 101 -18.00 -11.29 -8.12
N PHE A 102 -16.86 -10.78 -8.60
CA PHE A 102 -15.57 -10.95 -7.93
C PHE A 102 -15.49 -10.07 -6.69
N HIS A 103 -15.54 -10.70 -5.51
CA HIS A 103 -15.54 -10.00 -4.22
C HIS A 103 -14.20 -10.09 -3.52
N LYS A 104 -13.91 -9.13 -2.63
CA LYS A 104 -12.69 -9.19 -1.80
C LYS A 104 -12.71 -10.43 -0.91
N THR A 105 -11.55 -11.07 -0.75
CA THR A 105 -11.41 -12.23 0.13
C THR A 105 -11.25 -11.84 1.59
N LEU A 106 -11.30 -12.81 2.50
CA LEU A 106 -11.06 -12.60 3.93
C LEU A 106 -9.64 -12.10 4.24
N PHE A 107 -8.71 -12.19 3.27
CA PHE A 107 -7.40 -11.54 3.32
C PHE A 107 -7.47 -10.08 3.82
N TYR A 108 -8.48 -9.33 3.36
CA TYR A 108 -8.62 -7.93 3.72
C TYR A 108 -9.05 -7.72 5.17
N ALA A 109 -9.83 -8.64 5.74
CA ALA A 109 -10.18 -8.64 7.15
C ALA A 109 -8.98 -9.03 8.04
N ASP A 110 -8.06 -9.83 7.52
CA ASP A 110 -6.84 -10.23 8.25
C ASP A 110 -5.78 -9.11 8.32
N LEU A 111 -5.81 -8.12 7.41
CA LEU A 111 -4.91 -6.95 7.46
C LEU A 111 -5.15 -6.16 8.75
N VAL A 112 -6.41 -5.79 9.00
CA VAL A 112 -6.84 -5.05 10.19
C VAL A 112 -8.03 -5.79 10.82
N PRO A 113 -7.76 -6.78 11.69
CA PRO A 113 -8.80 -7.56 12.35
C PRO A 113 -9.74 -6.67 13.15
N ASP A 114 -11.01 -7.09 13.21
CA ASP A 114 -12.06 -6.44 14.00
C ASP A 114 -12.34 -4.96 13.58
N SER A 115 -11.97 -4.58 12.33
CA SER A 115 -12.25 -3.27 11.72
C SER A 115 -13.02 -3.39 10.40
N SER A 116 -14.04 -2.54 10.22
CA SER A 116 -14.77 -2.41 8.94
C SER A 116 -14.64 -0.99 8.41
N ASN A 117 -13.92 -0.85 7.29
CA ASN A 117 -13.66 0.43 6.64
C ASN A 117 -13.70 0.29 5.10
N VAL A 118 -13.64 1.42 4.39
CA VAL A 118 -13.73 1.47 2.92
C VAL A 118 -12.68 0.60 2.21
N PHE A 119 -11.54 0.34 2.84
CA PHE A 119 -10.49 -0.50 2.27
C PHE A 119 -10.66 -1.98 2.62
N THR A 120 -11.00 -2.34 3.86
CA THR A 120 -11.07 -3.75 4.29
C THR A 120 -12.42 -4.42 4.03
N GLU A 121 -13.52 -3.64 3.88
CA GLU A 121 -14.87 -4.18 3.79
C GLU A 121 -15.05 -5.08 2.56
N THR A 122 -15.47 -6.32 2.81
CA THR A 122 -15.62 -7.36 1.80
C THR A 122 -17.03 -7.35 1.20
N ARG A 123 -18.05 -6.96 1.97
CA ARG A 123 -19.45 -6.91 1.55
C ARG A 123 -19.68 -5.74 0.58
N PRO A 124 -20.21 -5.99 -0.64
CA PRO A 124 -20.35 -4.96 -1.66
C PRO A 124 -21.27 -3.79 -1.29
N ASP A 125 -22.39 -4.07 -0.62
CA ASP A 125 -23.41 -3.12 -0.17
C ASP A 125 -22.86 -2.14 0.89
N VAL A 126 -22.18 -2.67 1.91
CA VAL A 126 -21.57 -1.85 2.97
C VAL A 126 -20.41 -1.02 2.42
N HIS A 127 -19.58 -1.61 1.55
CA HIS A 127 -18.53 -0.87 0.87
C HIS A 127 -19.10 0.26 -0.01
N ALA A 128 -20.18 0.00 -0.75
CA ALA A 128 -20.85 1.01 -1.56
C ALA A 128 -21.36 2.18 -0.69
N LYS A 129 -21.90 1.89 0.50
CA LYS A 129 -22.27 2.91 1.49
C LYS A 129 -21.04 3.76 1.87
N TYR A 130 -19.93 3.14 2.28
CA TYR A 130 -18.72 3.88 2.66
C TYR A 130 -18.18 4.74 1.51
N LYS A 131 -18.03 4.15 0.32
CA LYS A 131 -17.56 4.87 -0.87
C LYS A 131 -18.43 6.08 -1.17
N ARG A 132 -19.76 5.94 -1.14
CA ARG A 132 -20.69 7.05 -1.41
C ARG A 132 -20.53 8.18 -0.40
N LEU A 133 -20.41 7.85 0.88
CA LEU A 133 -20.34 8.84 1.97
C LEU A 133 -18.98 9.55 2.04
N LEU A 134 -17.90 8.88 1.63
CA LEU A 134 -16.53 9.36 1.77
C LEU A 134 -15.92 9.93 0.47
N ALA A 135 -16.57 9.74 -0.68
CA ALA A 135 -16.00 10.12 -1.98
C ALA A 135 -15.95 11.64 -2.23
N GLN A 136 -16.96 12.39 -1.79
CA GLN A 136 -17.07 13.82 -2.15
C GLN A 136 -15.89 14.65 -1.59
N PRO A 137 -15.51 14.52 -0.30
CA PRO A 137 -14.35 15.24 0.23
C PRO A 137 -13.02 14.84 -0.40
N MET A 138 -12.95 13.64 -1.00
CA MET A 138 -11.78 13.11 -1.71
C MET A 138 -11.77 13.40 -3.22
N SER A 139 -12.80 14.08 -3.74
CA SER A 139 -12.86 14.51 -5.13
C SER A 139 -11.90 15.68 -5.40
N GLU A 140 -11.55 15.92 -6.66
CA GLU A 140 -10.71 17.06 -7.03
C GLU A 140 -11.31 18.38 -6.52
N THR A 141 -12.62 18.59 -6.67
CA THR A 141 -13.31 19.78 -6.16
C THR A 141 -13.32 19.83 -4.62
N GLY A 142 -13.56 18.70 -3.96
CA GLY A 142 -13.59 18.61 -2.49
C GLY A 142 -12.23 18.92 -1.86
N LEU A 143 -11.13 18.60 -2.56
CA LEU A 143 -9.79 18.77 -2.02
C LEU A 143 -9.23 20.19 -2.14
N ARG A 144 -9.85 21.07 -2.94
CA ARG A 144 -9.36 22.45 -3.17
C ARG A 144 -9.19 23.25 -1.89
N VAL A 145 -10.08 23.05 -0.91
CA VAL A 145 -10.02 23.74 0.39
C VAL A 145 -8.80 23.35 1.24
N PHE A 146 -8.12 22.25 0.89
CA PHE A 146 -6.94 21.74 1.61
C PHE A 146 -5.62 22.10 0.95
N TYR A 147 -5.61 22.66 -0.27
CA TYR A 147 -4.36 22.88 -1.02
C TYR A 147 -3.34 23.74 -0.27
N SER A 148 -3.78 24.82 0.37
CA SER A 148 -2.90 25.68 1.16
C SER A 148 -2.34 24.98 2.41
N ARG A 149 -3.15 24.14 3.06
CA ARG A 149 -2.73 23.34 4.23
C ARG A 149 -1.68 22.31 3.85
N ILE A 150 -1.90 21.57 2.76
CA ILE A 150 -0.93 20.60 2.22
C ILE A 150 0.37 21.32 1.81
N ASP A 151 0.27 22.47 1.13
CA ASP A 151 1.46 23.26 0.76
C ASP A 151 2.23 23.75 2.00
N SER A 152 1.53 24.19 3.05
CA SER A 152 2.14 24.58 4.32
C SER A 152 2.94 23.44 4.95
N HIS A 153 2.36 22.23 5.01
CA HIS A 153 3.07 21.04 5.49
C HIS A 153 4.29 20.71 4.63
N SER A 154 4.18 20.87 3.30
CA SER A 154 5.32 20.63 2.42
C SER A 154 6.48 21.57 2.70
N ARG A 155 6.21 22.88 2.92
CA ARG A 155 7.22 23.88 3.26
C ARG A 155 7.88 23.58 4.62
N LEU A 156 7.10 23.15 5.60
CA LEU A 156 7.64 22.74 6.91
C LEU A 156 8.58 21.54 6.79
N ALA A 157 8.23 20.56 5.96
CA ALA A 157 9.10 19.41 5.71
C ALA A 157 10.42 19.81 5.03
N ILE A 158 10.37 20.73 4.05
CA ILE A 158 11.58 21.27 3.40
C ILE A 158 12.49 21.98 4.41
N GLU A 159 11.92 22.80 5.29
CA GLU A 159 12.69 23.49 6.32
C GLU A 159 13.28 22.50 7.34
N GLY A 160 12.52 21.48 7.72
CA GLY A 160 13.01 20.38 8.54
C GLY A 160 14.21 19.65 7.92
N MET A 161 14.11 19.29 6.64
CA MET A 161 15.21 18.67 5.89
C MET A 161 16.44 19.56 5.83
N ARG A 162 16.26 20.87 5.62
CA ARG A 162 17.36 21.85 5.63
C ARG A 162 18.06 21.89 6.98
N ASN A 163 17.32 21.89 8.07
CA ASN A 163 17.88 21.94 9.43
C ASN A 163 18.59 20.64 9.82
N GLU A 164 18.05 19.48 9.43
CA GLU A 164 18.77 18.21 9.59
C GLU A 164 20.06 18.18 8.77
N TYR A 165 20.02 18.63 7.51
CA TYR A 165 21.21 18.69 6.66
C TYR A 165 22.31 19.57 7.26
N LYS A 166 21.97 20.75 7.82
CA LYS A 166 22.95 21.64 8.48
C LYS A 166 23.66 21.00 9.67
N THR A 167 23.01 20.07 10.37
CA THR A 167 23.53 19.46 11.60
C THR A 167 24.18 18.10 11.37
N ARG A 168 23.61 17.29 10.47
CA ARG A 168 24.03 15.90 10.17
C ARG A 168 24.88 15.78 8.90
N GLY A 169 24.83 16.76 8.00
CA GLY A 169 25.46 16.71 6.66
C GLY A 169 24.66 15.92 5.62
N ALA A 170 23.50 15.38 5.99
CA ALA A 170 22.52 14.74 5.11
C ALA A 170 21.12 14.85 5.73
N ALA A 171 20.08 14.90 4.91
CA ALA A 171 18.69 14.80 5.37
C ALA A 171 18.15 13.39 5.07
N ASP A 172 17.47 12.77 6.04
CA ASP A 172 16.76 11.51 5.79
C ASP A 172 15.37 11.79 5.21
N ILE A 173 15.26 11.77 3.89
CA ILE A 173 14.01 12.10 3.22
C ILE A 173 12.92 11.06 3.48
N ALA A 174 13.28 9.80 3.80
CA ALA A 174 12.30 8.78 4.15
C ALA A 174 11.57 9.17 5.44
N LYS A 175 12.35 9.58 6.46
CA LYS A 175 11.81 10.12 7.70
C LYS A 175 10.89 11.33 7.44
N TRP A 176 11.39 12.35 6.73
CA TRP A 176 10.63 13.59 6.53
C TRP A 176 9.37 13.41 5.69
N PHE A 177 9.38 12.51 4.70
CA PHE A 177 8.18 12.23 3.92
C PHE A 177 7.13 11.45 4.69
N THR A 178 7.53 10.57 5.62
CA THR A 178 6.61 9.96 6.59
C THR A 178 5.99 11.02 7.50
N LEU A 179 6.79 11.91 8.08
CA LEU A 179 6.27 13.00 8.92
C LEU A 179 5.32 13.92 8.14
N PHE A 180 5.69 14.28 6.91
CA PHE A 180 4.85 15.10 6.02
C PHE A 180 3.50 14.46 5.74
N SER A 181 3.50 13.19 5.31
CA SER A 181 2.27 12.50 4.94
C SER A 181 1.38 12.26 6.17
N TYR A 182 2.00 11.98 7.33
CA TYR A 182 1.31 11.80 8.61
C TYR A 182 0.66 13.08 9.13
N ASP A 183 1.38 14.21 9.11
CA ASP A 183 0.83 15.51 9.53
C ASP A 183 -0.24 16.01 8.53
N CYS A 184 -0.07 15.79 7.22
CA CYS A 184 -1.09 16.12 6.22
C CYS A 184 -2.39 15.36 6.48
N ILE A 185 -2.34 14.04 6.61
CA ILE A 185 -3.56 13.25 6.82
C ILE A 185 -4.17 13.51 8.19
N GLY A 186 -3.34 13.74 9.23
CA GLY A 186 -3.80 14.15 10.54
C GLY A 186 -4.61 15.44 10.49
N ASP A 187 -4.07 16.45 9.82
CA ASP A 187 -4.71 17.73 9.62
C ASP A 187 -6.02 17.60 8.82
N LEU A 188 -5.98 16.89 7.69
CA LEU A 188 -7.14 16.73 6.81
C LEU A 188 -8.26 15.88 7.44
N VAL A 189 -7.95 14.88 8.26
CA VAL A 189 -8.93 13.98 8.89
C VAL A 189 -9.46 14.54 10.21
N PHE A 190 -8.59 15.09 11.06
CA PHE A 190 -8.95 15.50 12.43
C PHE A 190 -8.95 17.01 12.65
N GLY A 191 -8.64 17.82 11.63
CA GLY A 191 -8.63 19.28 11.74
C GLY A 191 -7.44 19.83 12.55
N GLN A 192 -6.44 19.00 12.82
CA GLN A 192 -5.21 19.38 13.49
C GLN A 192 -4.04 18.51 13.02
N SER A 193 -2.89 19.13 12.79
CA SER A 193 -1.63 18.40 12.63
C SER A 193 -1.24 17.69 13.93
N PHE A 194 -0.40 16.67 13.84
CA PHE A 194 0.24 16.04 14.98
C PHE A 194 1.55 16.75 15.38
N ASP A 195 1.88 17.85 14.70
CA ASP A 195 3.05 18.72 14.92
C ASP A 195 4.39 17.97 14.82
N THR A 196 4.43 16.84 14.13
CA THR A 196 5.62 15.98 14.03
C THR A 196 6.65 16.57 13.08
N LEU A 197 6.21 17.35 12.08
CA LEU A 197 7.08 18.16 11.24
C LEU A 197 7.81 19.26 12.01
N LYS A 198 7.16 19.87 13.02
CA LYS A 198 7.77 20.94 13.83
C LYS A 198 8.85 20.40 14.76
N THR A 199 8.60 19.24 15.36
CA THR A 199 9.60 18.59 16.23
C THR A 199 10.67 17.86 15.43
N GLY A 200 10.38 17.43 14.21
CA GLY A 200 11.26 16.59 13.39
C GLY A 200 11.44 15.19 13.97
N THR A 201 10.57 14.77 14.88
CA THR A 201 10.68 13.51 15.63
C THR A 201 9.61 12.51 15.22
N MET A 202 10.02 11.27 15.06
CA MET A 202 9.11 10.12 14.93
C MET A 202 8.49 9.84 16.31
N SER A 203 7.37 10.47 16.62
CA SER A 203 6.63 10.20 17.85
C SER A 203 6.14 8.74 17.91
N GLN A 204 5.76 8.26 19.10
CA GLN A 204 5.27 6.88 19.26
C GLN A 204 4.10 6.56 18.33
N SER A 205 3.20 7.52 18.08
CA SER A 205 2.05 7.31 17.21
C SER A 205 2.48 7.16 15.74
N VAL A 206 3.43 7.98 15.26
CA VAL A 206 3.99 7.82 13.91
C VAL A 206 4.63 6.45 13.75
N GLN A 207 5.45 6.03 14.72
CA GLN A 207 6.10 4.73 14.69
C GLN A 207 5.08 3.59 14.70
N ASP A 208 4.06 3.66 15.56
CA ASP A 208 3.00 2.65 15.64
C ASP A 208 2.24 2.52 14.31
N PHE A 209 1.89 3.64 13.67
CA PHE A 209 1.21 3.63 12.37
C PHE A 209 2.12 3.11 11.25
N ALA A 210 3.38 3.52 11.17
CA ALA A 210 4.34 2.98 10.19
C ALA A 210 4.56 1.46 10.36
N MET A 211 4.52 0.97 11.60
CA MET A 211 4.64 -0.46 11.90
C MET A 211 3.38 -1.26 11.55
N MET A 212 2.23 -0.62 11.29
CA MET A 212 1.01 -1.34 10.87
C MET A 212 1.19 -2.08 9.56
N GLY A 213 2.01 -1.59 8.62
CA GLY A 213 2.32 -2.31 7.39
C GLY A 213 2.96 -3.67 7.66
N TYR A 214 3.96 -3.72 8.55
CA TYR A 214 4.61 -4.96 8.98
C TYR A 214 3.68 -5.89 9.74
N VAL A 215 2.92 -5.35 10.70
CA VAL A 215 1.96 -6.11 11.49
C VAL A 215 0.88 -6.72 10.59
N SER A 216 0.36 -5.95 9.63
CA SER A 216 -0.59 -6.42 8.63
C SER A 216 0.01 -7.56 7.80
N ASN A 217 1.26 -7.42 7.35
CA ASN A 217 1.97 -8.46 6.61
C ASN A 217 2.16 -9.75 7.44
N LEU A 218 2.50 -9.64 8.72
CA LEU A 218 2.61 -10.77 9.63
C LEU A 218 1.27 -11.53 9.74
N ARG A 219 0.16 -10.80 9.89
CA ARG A 219 -1.19 -11.39 10.03
C ARG A 219 -1.64 -12.12 8.78
N ILE A 220 -1.49 -11.53 7.59
CA ILE A 220 -1.85 -12.18 6.32
C ILE A 220 -0.93 -13.35 5.95
N THR A 221 0.29 -13.38 6.49
CA THR A 221 1.23 -14.49 6.30
C THR A 221 0.87 -15.67 7.21
N PHE A 222 0.40 -15.38 8.42
CA PHE A 222 0.05 -16.39 9.43
C PHE A 222 -1.35 -16.17 10.05
N PRO A 223 -2.43 -16.24 9.24
CA PRO A 223 -3.78 -15.85 9.70
C PRO A 223 -4.34 -16.78 10.78
N ILE A 224 -3.98 -18.07 10.76
CA ILE A 224 -4.39 -19.02 11.81
C ILE A 224 -3.70 -18.67 13.13
N LEU A 225 -2.38 -18.44 13.12
CA LEU A 225 -1.62 -18.08 14.32
C LEU A 225 -2.09 -16.73 14.88
N SER A 226 -2.36 -15.74 14.02
CA SER A 226 -2.93 -14.45 14.41
C SER A 226 -4.25 -14.59 15.17
N ARG A 227 -5.17 -15.43 14.67
CA ARG A 227 -6.47 -15.71 15.31
C ARG A 227 -6.30 -16.48 16.63
N LEU A 228 -5.47 -17.52 16.63
CA LEU A 228 -5.18 -18.31 17.84
C LEU A 228 -4.48 -17.51 18.91
N ALA A 229 -3.70 -16.49 18.52
CA ALA A 229 -3.00 -15.67 19.48
C ALA A 229 -3.97 -14.93 20.42
N LYS A 230 -5.26 -14.76 20.08
CA LYS A 230 -6.28 -14.22 21.02
C LYS A 230 -6.35 -15.05 22.31
N TYR A 231 -6.06 -16.35 22.23
CA TYR A 231 -6.09 -17.29 23.34
C TYR A 231 -4.69 -17.71 23.81
N LEU A 232 -3.70 -17.69 22.91
CA LEU A 232 -2.32 -18.08 23.20
C LEU A 232 -1.39 -16.86 23.18
N PRO A 233 -0.68 -16.54 24.28
CA PRO A 233 0.17 -15.35 24.37
C PRO A 233 1.50 -15.53 23.62
N ILE A 234 1.44 -15.64 22.29
CA ILE A 234 2.63 -15.64 21.43
C ILE A 234 3.18 -14.20 21.38
N PRO A 235 4.44 -13.94 21.81
CA PRO A 235 4.96 -12.58 22.02
C PRO A 235 4.74 -11.63 20.83
N VAL A 236 5.14 -12.04 19.62
CA VAL A 236 5.02 -11.19 18.41
C VAL A 236 3.56 -10.80 18.10
N PHE A 237 2.61 -11.70 18.32
CA PHE A 237 1.19 -11.43 18.07
C PHE A 237 0.53 -10.67 19.23
N LYS A 238 1.06 -10.80 20.45
CA LYS A 238 0.65 -9.97 21.59
C LYS A 238 1.03 -8.51 21.34
N ASP A 239 2.25 -8.25 20.90
CA ASP A 239 2.73 -6.90 20.57
C ASP A 239 1.96 -6.31 19.38
N ALA A 240 1.71 -7.12 18.35
CA ALA A 240 0.87 -6.74 17.22
C ALA A 240 -0.57 -6.36 17.61
N ARG A 241 -1.13 -6.98 18.64
CA ARG A 241 -2.45 -6.59 19.17
C ARG A 241 -2.39 -5.34 20.01
N ALA A 242 -1.37 -5.20 20.87
CA ALA A 242 -1.19 -4.00 21.67
C ALA A 242 -1.01 -2.77 20.76
N LEU A 243 -0.24 -2.90 19.69
CA LEU A 243 -0.06 -1.86 18.67
C LEU A 243 -1.37 -1.52 17.97
N GLN A 244 -2.17 -2.51 17.56
CA GLN A 244 -3.51 -2.28 17.02
C GLN A 244 -4.37 -1.46 17.98
N GLN A 245 -4.41 -1.83 19.25
CA GLN A 245 -5.22 -1.13 20.24
C GLN A 245 -4.78 0.34 20.37
N ARG A 246 -3.46 0.61 20.47
CA ARG A 246 -2.95 1.98 20.53
C ARG A 246 -3.36 2.81 19.31
N THR A 247 -3.25 2.26 18.10
CA THR A 247 -3.67 2.99 16.88
C THR A 247 -5.19 3.25 16.83
N VAL A 248 -6.01 2.34 17.37
CA VAL A 248 -7.46 2.54 17.53
C VAL A 248 -7.72 3.67 18.53
N ASP A 249 -7.01 3.68 19.65
CA ASP A 249 -7.16 4.70 20.70
C ASP A 249 -6.73 6.08 20.18
N TYR A 250 -5.62 6.17 19.42
CA TYR A 250 -5.17 7.41 18.79
C TYR A 250 -6.20 8.00 17.83
N ALA A 251 -6.80 7.15 16.99
CA ALA A 251 -7.85 7.57 16.05
C ALA A 251 -9.09 8.05 16.80
N GLN A 252 -9.52 7.32 17.84
CA GLN A 252 -10.68 7.68 18.65
C GLN A 252 -10.47 9.02 19.36
N GLN A 253 -9.35 9.17 20.09
CA GLN A 253 -9.03 10.41 20.80
C GLN A 253 -8.94 11.62 19.85
N SER A 254 -8.46 11.42 18.63
CA SER A 254 -8.37 12.50 17.64
C SER A 254 -9.74 12.91 17.09
N LEU A 255 -10.65 11.96 16.89
CA LEU A 255 -12.05 12.25 16.55
C LEU A 255 -12.79 12.95 17.69
N ASP A 256 -12.56 12.53 18.93
CA ASP A 256 -13.20 13.12 20.10
C ASP A 256 -12.78 14.58 20.28
N ARG A 257 -11.47 14.88 20.18
CA ARG A 257 -10.96 16.27 20.19
C ARG A 257 -11.57 17.13 19.10
N TYR A 258 -11.67 16.59 17.88
CA TYR A 258 -12.30 17.31 16.77
C TYR A 258 -13.78 17.59 17.05
N ALA A 259 -14.52 16.58 17.52
CA ALA A 259 -15.93 16.70 17.89
C ALA A 259 -16.16 17.71 19.04
N GLU A 260 -15.23 17.84 19.98
CA GLU A 260 -15.27 18.86 21.03
C GLU A 260 -15.02 20.27 20.49
N ARG A 261 -14.05 20.46 19.60
CA ARG A 261 -13.72 21.77 19.02
C ARG A 261 -14.87 22.38 18.20
N VAL A 262 -15.61 21.53 17.51
CA VAL A 262 -16.77 21.92 16.70
C VAL A 262 -18.06 22.05 17.52
N LYS A 263 -18.09 21.62 18.79
CA LYS A 263 -19.20 21.93 19.71
C LYS A 263 -19.13 23.42 20.08
N GLY A 264 -19.86 24.25 19.35
CA GLY A 264 -19.95 25.70 19.58
C GLY A 264 -19.39 26.57 18.45
N THR A 265 -18.86 25.96 17.38
CA THR A 265 -18.45 26.65 16.15
C THR A 265 -19.07 25.96 14.93
N SER A 266 -19.23 26.65 13.80
CA SER A 266 -19.66 25.99 12.56
C SER A 266 -18.58 25.02 12.08
N PHE A 267 -18.96 23.79 11.69
CA PHE A 267 -18.09 22.81 11.01
C PHE A 267 -17.41 23.37 9.74
N GLU A 268 -17.93 24.48 9.20
CA GLU A 268 -17.38 25.19 8.04
C GLU A 268 -16.09 25.97 8.37
N SER A 269 -15.86 26.31 9.63
CA SER A 269 -14.70 27.14 10.03
C SER A 269 -13.36 26.41 9.86
N HIS A 270 -13.36 25.08 9.98
CA HIS A 270 -12.17 24.23 9.83
C HIS A 270 -12.57 22.91 9.15
N PRO A 271 -12.73 22.88 7.81
CA PRO A 271 -13.18 21.68 7.13
C PRO A 271 -12.21 20.52 7.33
N THR A 272 -12.74 19.31 7.37
CA THR A 272 -12.04 18.03 7.38
C THR A 272 -12.67 17.10 6.36
N LEU A 273 -12.00 16.00 6.04
CA LEU A 273 -12.54 14.94 5.18
C LEU A 273 -13.80 14.27 5.76
N PHE A 274 -14.08 14.48 7.05
CA PHE A 274 -15.24 13.92 7.74
C PHE A 274 -16.29 14.99 8.10
N SER A 275 -16.05 16.29 7.87
CA SER A 275 -16.96 17.37 8.29
C SER A 275 -18.40 17.17 7.81
N SER A 276 -18.58 16.75 6.55
CA SER A 276 -19.91 16.51 5.97
C SER A 276 -20.67 15.35 6.63
N LEU A 277 -19.97 14.43 7.31
CA LEU A 277 -20.59 13.30 8.00
C LEU A 277 -21.16 13.70 9.37
N TYR A 278 -20.63 14.76 9.98
CA TYR A 278 -21.17 15.30 11.23
C TYR A 278 -22.45 16.12 11.00
N SER A 279 -22.58 16.78 9.85
CA SER A 279 -23.76 17.58 9.48
C SER A 279 -24.85 16.81 8.72
N ALA A 280 -24.59 15.54 8.34
CA ALA A 280 -25.55 14.71 7.62
C ALA A 280 -26.72 14.25 8.51
N GLY A 281 -27.92 14.10 7.94
CA GLY A 281 -29.06 13.46 8.63
C GLY A 281 -28.82 11.96 8.94
N GLU A 282 -29.59 11.39 9.88
CA GLU A 282 -29.45 10.01 10.41
C GLU A 282 -29.16 8.94 9.34
N GLU A 283 -29.88 8.97 8.21
CA GLU A 283 -29.75 7.98 7.11
C GLU A 283 -28.43 8.05 6.32
N LYS A 284 -27.66 9.12 6.49
CA LYS A 284 -26.38 9.38 5.81
C LYS A 284 -25.18 9.37 6.77
N LYS A 285 -25.35 8.87 8.00
CA LYS A 285 -24.28 8.81 8.99
C LYS A 285 -23.51 7.48 8.96
N LEU A 286 -22.21 7.59 9.26
CA LEU A 286 -21.40 6.48 9.76
C LEU A 286 -21.63 6.39 11.27
N THR A 287 -21.67 5.17 11.82
CA THR A 287 -21.63 5.02 13.29
C THR A 287 -20.28 5.52 13.82
N PRO A 288 -20.15 5.86 15.11
CA PRO A 288 -18.87 6.30 15.67
C PRO A 288 -17.73 5.32 15.41
N ILE A 289 -18.00 4.01 15.53
CA ILE A 289 -17.03 2.94 15.23
C ILE A 289 -16.66 2.95 13.74
N GLN A 290 -17.63 3.09 12.84
CA GLN A 290 -17.36 3.17 11.39
C GLN A 290 -16.55 4.41 11.03
N MET A 291 -16.81 5.55 11.68
CA MET A 291 -16.05 6.78 11.49
C MET A 291 -14.60 6.60 11.95
N ARG A 292 -14.40 6.06 13.15
CA ARG A 292 -13.07 5.71 13.70
C ARG A 292 -12.29 4.77 12.78
N ASP A 293 -12.91 3.69 12.33
CA ASP A 293 -12.27 2.69 11.48
C ASP A 293 -11.88 3.27 10.11
N ASN A 294 -12.71 4.13 9.53
CA ASN A 294 -12.37 4.83 8.29
C ASN A 294 -11.30 5.91 8.50
N ALA A 295 -11.31 6.62 9.64
CA ALA A 295 -10.25 7.57 9.97
C ALA A 295 -8.89 6.86 10.16
N GLN A 296 -8.88 5.72 10.86
CA GLN A 296 -7.68 4.90 11.03
C GLN A 296 -7.10 4.44 9.69
N VAL A 297 -7.95 3.95 8.77
CA VAL A 297 -7.46 3.50 7.46
C VAL A 297 -6.99 4.65 6.56
N TYR A 298 -7.50 5.87 6.77
CA TYR A 298 -6.98 7.05 6.10
C TYR A 298 -5.57 7.38 6.58
N ILE A 299 -5.29 7.33 7.90
CA ILE A 299 -3.93 7.52 8.41
C ILE A 299 -2.97 6.48 7.82
N VAL A 300 -3.30 5.19 7.94
CA VAL A 300 -2.43 4.10 7.46
C VAL A 300 -2.22 4.20 5.95
N GLY A 301 -3.30 4.40 5.19
CA GLY A 301 -3.25 4.46 3.73
C GLY A 301 -2.55 5.71 3.21
N GLY A 302 -2.79 6.88 3.82
CA GLY A 302 -2.25 8.17 3.38
C GLY A 302 -0.80 8.41 3.79
N THR A 303 -0.32 7.76 4.86
CA THR A 303 1.04 7.99 5.36
C THR A 303 2.08 7.20 4.57
N ASP A 304 2.10 5.88 4.70
CA ASP A 304 3.20 5.04 4.21
C ASP A 304 3.28 5.01 2.68
N THR A 305 2.12 5.04 2.01
CA THR A 305 2.05 4.92 0.54
C THR A 305 2.57 6.18 -0.16
N THR A 306 2.15 7.37 0.28
CA THR A 306 2.64 8.65 -0.24
C THR A 306 4.12 8.81 0.10
N ALA A 307 4.50 8.59 1.37
CA ALA A 307 5.87 8.75 1.82
C ALA A 307 6.85 7.88 1.01
N THR A 308 6.54 6.59 0.84
CA THR A 308 7.40 5.69 0.08
C THR A 308 7.47 6.06 -1.40
N THR A 309 6.35 6.47 -2.00
CA THR A 309 6.32 6.92 -3.40
C THR A 309 7.22 8.15 -3.58
N LEU A 310 7.17 9.12 -2.66
CA LEU A 310 8.04 10.29 -2.68
C LEU A 310 9.52 9.91 -2.56
N VAL A 311 9.87 8.97 -1.69
CA VAL A 311 11.25 8.48 -1.54
C VAL A 311 11.78 7.94 -2.87
N TYR A 312 11.05 7.00 -3.50
CA TYR A 312 11.49 6.41 -4.77
C TYR A 312 11.48 7.42 -5.91
N LEU A 313 10.56 8.39 -5.91
CA LEU A 313 10.52 9.46 -6.90
C LEU A 313 11.78 10.31 -6.83
N ILE A 314 12.09 10.88 -5.65
CA ILE A 314 13.25 11.75 -5.45
C ILE A 314 14.54 10.98 -5.73
N TRP A 315 14.68 9.77 -5.21
CA TRP A 315 15.84 8.92 -5.47
C TRP A 315 16.02 8.65 -6.97
N SER A 316 14.96 8.27 -7.68
CA SER A 316 15.02 8.00 -9.13
C SER A 316 15.42 9.23 -9.94
N VAL A 317 14.89 10.41 -9.61
CA VAL A 317 15.27 11.65 -10.30
C VAL A 317 16.72 12.03 -9.98
N CYS A 318 17.16 11.92 -8.72
CA CYS A 318 18.53 12.27 -8.33
C CYS A 318 19.58 11.34 -8.95
N LYS A 319 19.24 10.09 -9.25
CA LYS A 319 20.12 9.16 -9.98
C LYS A 319 20.26 9.46 -11.48
N ASN A 320 19.42 10.33 -12.04
CA ASN A 320 19.35 10.59 -13.47
C ASN A 320 19.51 12.09 -13.76
N PRO A 321 20.75 12.60 -13.96
CA PRO A 321 21.02 14.02 -14.15
C PRO A 321 20.22 14.67 -15.31
N GLN A 322 19.99 13.92 -16.39
CA GLN A 322 19.18 14.39 -17.53
C GLN A 322 17.71 14.59 -17.14
N ILE A 323 17.13 13.64 -16.40
CA ILE A 323 15.76 13.73 -15.89
C ILE A 323 15.65 14.92 -14.92
N ARG A 324 16.61 15.05 -13.99
CA ARG A 324 16.65 16.17 -13.04
C ARG A 324 16.74 17.52 -13.75
N SER A 325 17.68 17.70 -14.67
CA SER A 325 17.87 18.95 -15.42
C SER A 325 16.60 19.38 -16.15
N ARG A 326 15.92 18.43 -16.80
CA ARG A 326 14.69 18.68 -17.54
C ARG A 326 13.50 19.00 -16.63
N LEU A 327 13.40 18.34 -15.47
CA LEU A 327 12.43 18.70 -14.42
C LEU A 327 12.69 20.11 -13.89
N LEU A 328 13.94 20.46 -13.57
CA LEU A 328 14.29 21.80 -13.09
C LEU A 328 13.96 22.89 -14.12
N LYS A 329 14.19 22.62 -15.41
CA LYS A 329 13.79 23.53 -16.49
C LYS A 329 12.28 23.77 -16.51
N GLU A 330 11.48 22.73 -16.35
CA GLU A 330 10.02 22.85 -16.28
C GLU A 330 9.58 23.57 -14.99
N LEU A 331 10.15 23.25 -13.84
CA LEU A 331 9.86 23.95 -12.58
C LEU A 331 10.27 25.43 -12.60
N GLY A 332 11.25 25.79 -13.43
CA GLY A 332 11.70 27.17 -13.65
C GLY A 332 10.67 28.03 -14.39
N THR A 333 9.63 27.45 -15.00
CA THR A 333 8.55 28.22 -15.61
C THR A 333 7.48 28.65 -14.61
N LEU A 334 7.50 28.11 -13.38
CA LEU A 334 6.59 28.49 -12.32
C LEU A 334 7.04 29.81 -11.65
N PRO A 335 6.12 30.74 -11.33
CA PRO A 335 6.42 31.89 -10.50
C PRO A 335 6.82 31.45 -9.09
N ASP A 336 7.32 32.37 -8.27
CA ASP A 336 7.77 32.04 -6.92
C ASP A 336 6.61 31.68 -5.96
N ASP A 337 5.45 32.32 -6.15
CA ASP A 337 4.23 32.16 -5.36
C ASP A 337 3.22 31.16 -5.96
N TYR A 338 3.67 30.28 -6.85
CA TYR A 338 2.80 29.30 -7.50
C TYR A 338 2.01 28.46 -6.50
N THR A 339 0.78 28.14 -6.90
CA THR A 339 -0.16 27.29 -6.17
C THR A 339 -0.41 25.99 -6.93
N TYR A 340 -0.99 25.00 -6.25
CA TYR A 340 -1.34 23.73 -6.90
C TYR A 340 -2.24 23.91 -8.13
N ASP A 341 -3.27 24.75 -8.00
CA ASP A 341 -4.38 24.86 -8.96
C ASP A 341 -4.09 25.74 -10.17
N SER A 342 -3.09 26.62 -10.09
CA SER A 342 -2.79 27.61 -11.13
C SER A 342 -1.99 27.01 -12.28
N GLN A 343 -0.97 26.19 -11.98
CA GLN A 343 0.00 25.71 -12.98
C GLN A 343 0.64 24.37 -12.63
N LEU A 344 0.82 24.07 -11.33
CA LEU A 344 1.59 22.89 -10.91
C LEU A 344 0.97 21.57 -11.37
N LYS A 345 -0.37 21.45 -11.29
CA LYS A 345 -1.07 20.22 -11.67
C LYS A 345 -0.92 19.85 -13.15
N ASP A 346 -0.63 20.85 -13.99
CA ASP A 346 -0.56 20.73 -15.44
C ASP A 346 0.88 20.59 -15.98
N LEU A 347 1.89 20.60 -15.10
CA LEU A 347 3.28 20.36 -15.50
C LEU A 347 3.44 18.96 -16.09
N THR A 348 3.82 18.91 -17.36
CA THR A 348 3.75 17.69 -18.16
C THR A 348 4.84 16.71 -17.75
N TYR A 349 6.09 17.16 -17.63
CA TYR A 349 7.21 16.29 -17.35
C TYR A 349 7.24 15.82 -15.89
N LEU A 350 6.87 16.68 -14.94
CA LEU A 350 6.61 16.28 -13.55
C LEU A 350 5.56 15.16 -13.48
N ASN A 351 4.46 15.30 -14.21
CA ASN A 351 3.43 14.25 -14.27
C ASN A 351 3.97 12.94 -14.85
N TRP A 352 4.80 12.99 -15.90
CA TRP A 352 5.44 11.78 -16.46
C TRP A 352 6.37 11.10 -15.45
N ILE A 353 7.16 11.85 -14.69
CA ILE A 353 8.02 11.33 -13.62
C ILE A 353 7.19 10.64 -12.54
N ILE A 354 6.07 11.25 -12.12
CA ILE A 354 5.16 10.67 -11.13
C ILE A 354 4.56 9.36 -11.67
N GLN A 355 4.07 9.35 -12.91
CA GLN A 355 3.49 8.14 -13.51
C GLN A 355 4.52 7.02 -13.61
N GLU A 356 5.75 7.33 -14.01
CA GLU A 356 6.81 6.32 -14.13
C GLU A 356 7.26 5.78 -12.77
N THR A 357 7.27 6.63 -11.74
CA THR A 357 7.53 6.19 -10.36
C THR A 357 6.42 5.26 -9.88
N LEU A 358 5.16 5.66 -10.05
CA LEU A 358 4.00 4.86 -9.65
C LEU A 358 3.92 3.53 -10.42
N ARG A 359 4.43 3.47 -11.66
CA ARG A 359 4.55 2.23 -12.43
C ARG A 359 5.63 1.33 -11.85
N LEU A 360 6.86 1.83 -11.74
CA LEU A 360 8.03 1.01 -11.42
C LEU A 360 8.09 0.62 -9.93
N TYR A 361 7.72 1.55 -9.05
CA TYR A 361 7.74 1.47 -7.58
C TYR A 361 6.34 1.68 -6.99
N SER A 362 5.33 0.99 -7.54
CA SER A 362 3.96 1.06 -7.03
C SER A 362 3.91 0.80 -5.52
N ALA A 363 3.25 1.69 -4.76
CA ALA A 363 3.14 1.57 -3.31
C ALA A 363 2.57 0.20 -2.87
N LEU A 364 1.61 -0.33 -3.62
CA LEU A 364 0.98 -1.64 -3.42
C LEU A 364 1.26 -2.55 -4.65
N PRO A 365 2.45 -3.16 -4.75
CA PRO A 365 2.86 -3.92 -5.92
C PRO A 365 2.22 -5.31 -5.98
N ALA A 366 1.82 -5.85 -4.82
CA ALA A 366 1.37 -7.23 -4.64
C ALA A 366 -0.03 -7.52 -5.18
N GLY A 367 -0.37 -8.82 -5.25
CA GLY A 367 -1.66 -9.29 -5.71
C GLY A 367 -2.83 -8.78 -4.86
N LEU A 368 -3.90 -8.34 -5.53
CA LEU A 368 -5.17 -7.95 -4.90
C LEU A 368 -6.18 -9.11 -4.98
N PRO A 369 -6.33 -9.93 -3.92
CA PRO A 369 -7.11 -11.16 -4.01
C PRO A 369 -8.61 -10.89 -4.18
N ARG A 370 -9.24 -11.73 -5.00
CA ARG A 370 -10.68 -11.79 -5.24
C ARG A 370 -11.16 -13.23 -5.12
N LEU A 371 -12.37 -13.41 -4.59
CA LEU A 371 -13.08 -14.68 -4.69
C LEU A 371 -13.67 -14.80 -6.08
N VAL A 372 -13.48 -15.97 -6.67
CA VAL A 372 -14.19 -16.35 -7.89
C VAL A 372 -15.69 -16.53 -7.57
N PRO A 373 -16.61 -15.98 -8.39
CA PRO A 373 -18.05 -16.07 -8.18
C PRO A 373 -18.56 -17.51 -8.01
N ALA A 374 -19.74 -17.64 -7.40
CA ALA A 374 -20.44 -18.91 -7.32
C ALA A 374 -20.68 -19.46 -8.74
N GLY A 375 -20.32 -20.73 -8.98
CA GLY A 375 -20.38 -21.37 -10.31
C GLY A 375 -19.04 -21.41 -11.06
N GLY A 376 -18.01 -20.72 -10.58
CA GLY A 376 -16.69 -20.69 -11.21
C GLY A 376 -16.67 -19.91 -12.53
N GLU A 377 -15.48 -19.72 -13.08
CA GLU A 377 -15.31 -18.87 -14.27
C GLU A 377 -14.11 -19.27 -15.13
N LYS A 378 -14.18 -18.99 -16.43
CA LYS A 378 -13.06 -19.16 -17.36
C LYS A 378 -12.17 -17.92 -17.36
N LEU A 379 -10.98 -18.06 -16.79
CA LEU A 379 -9.97 -17.01 -16.63
C LEU A 379 -8.73 -17.34 -17.46
N ALA A 380 -8.33 -16.45 -18.36
CA ALA A 380 -7.18 -16.63 -19.26
C ALA A 380 -7.17 -18.00 -19.99
N GLY A 381 -8.36 -18.53 -20.34
CA GLY A 381 -8.51 -19.81 -21.02
C GLY A 381 -8.76 -21.03 -20.11
N TYR A 382 -8.61 -20.89 -18.79
CA TYR A 382 -8.73 -21.98 -17.82
C TYR A 382 -9.96 -21.81 -16.94
N TYR A 383 -10.70 -22.89 -16.69
CA TYR A 383 -11.79 -22.85 -15.71
C TYR A 383 -11.22 -22.86 -14.29
N VAL A 384 -11.69 -21.91 -13.46
CA VAL A 384 -11.36 -21.77 -12.05
C VAL A 384 -12.66 -21.92 -11.25
N PRO A 385 -12.77 -22.93 -10.36
CA PRO A 385 -13.97 -23.12 -9.57
C PRO A 385 -14.29 -21.95 -8.62
N GLY A 386 -15.58 -21.78 -8.35
CA GLY A 386 -16.08 -20.76 -7.41
C GLY A 386 -15.56 -20.98 -5.98
N GLY A 387 -15.40 -19.90 -5.23
CA GLY A 387 -14.90 -19.94 -3.85
C GLY A 387 -13.38 -19.99 -3.72
N LEU A 388 -12.65 -20.17 -4.83
CA LEU A 388 -11.18 -20.08 -4.86
C LEU A 388 -10.72 -18.64 -5.01
N THR A 389 -9.43 -18.41 -4.73
CA THR A 389 -8.85 -17.06 -4.78
C THR A 389 -8.08 -16.85 -6.08
N VAL A 390 -8.41 -15.75 -6.76
CA VAL A 390 -7.63 -15.22 -7.88
C VAL A 390 -6.98 -13.90 -7.47
N THR A 391 -5.73 -13.69 -7.86
CA THR A 391 -5.02 -12.43 -7.69
C THR A 391 -4.61 -11.85 -9.04
N THR A 392 -4.47 -10.53 -9.08
CA THR A 392 -3.76 -9.81 -10.14
C THR A 392 -2.82 -8.84 -9.43
N GLN A 393 -1.57 -8.73 -9.86
CA GLN A 393 -0.63 -7.82 -9.23
C GLN A 393 -0.17 -6.70 -10.16
N ALA A 394 -0.11 -5.49 -9.61
CA ALA A 394 0.41 -4.32 -10.32
C ALA A 394 1.86 -4.57 -10.78
N TYR A 395 2.67 -5.24 -9.94
CA TYR A 395 4.08 -5.52 -10.25
C TYR A 395 4.29 -6.20 -11.61
N SER A 396 3.48 -7.21 -11.94
CA SER A 396 3.58 -7.93 -13.22
C SER A 396 3.01 -7.15 -14.38
N LEU A 397 1.82 -6.54 -14.24
CA LEU A 397 1.20 -5.78 -15.32
C LEU A 397 1.99 -4.51 -15.68
N HIS A 398 2.63 -3.89 -14.69
CA HIS A 398 3.55 -2.76 -14.89
C HIS A 398 4.87 -3.17 -15.55
N ARG A 399 5.15 -4.47 -15.64
CA ARG A 399 6.34 -5.05 -16.27
C ARG A 399 6.00 -5.92 -17.49
N ASP A 400 4.79 -5.82 -18.02
CA ASP A 400 4.45 -6.41 -19.31
C ASP A 400 5.17 -5.66 -20.42
N GLU A 401 6.19 -6.28 -21.04
CA GLU A 401 6.98 -5.70 -22.13
C GLU A 401 6.12 -5.24 -23.32
N LYS A 402 4.95 -5.85 -23.54
CA LYS A 402 4.01 -5.43 -24.59
C LYS A 402 3.38 -4.06 -24.29
N ALA A 403 3.25 -3.71 -23.02
CA ALA A 403 2.77 -2.42 -22.58
C ALA A 403 3.92 -1.44 -22.35
N PHE A 404 5.00 -1.91 -21.72
CA PHE A 404 6.14 -1.09 -21.30
C PHE A 404 7.45 -1.69 -21.80
N PRO A 405 7.93 -1.31 -23.00
CA PRO A 405 9.26 -1.69 -23.47
C PRO A 405 10.35 -1.27 -22.47
N ASP A 406 11.35 -2.13 -22.27
CA ASP A 406 12.35 -2.01 -21.20
C ASP A 406 11.70 -1.73 -19.84
N PRO A 407 10.86 -2.65 -19.32
CA PRO A 407 9.96 -2.37 -18.22
C PRO A 407 10.67 -2.01 -16.91
N ASP A 408 11.90 -2.48 -16.70
CA ASP A 408 12.65 -2.18 -15.48
C ASP A 408 13.41 -0.83 -15.55
N ARG A 409 13.47 -0.20 -16.73
CA ARG A 409 14.10 1.12 -16.90
C ARG A 409 13.15 2.22 -16.45
N PHE A 410 13.63 3.09 -15.56
CA PHE A 410 12.96 4.34 -15.22
C PHE A 410 13.07 5.33 -16.39
N TYR A 411 12.02 5.48 -17.17
CA TYR A 411 12.00 6.30 -18.39
C TYR A 411 10.71 7.12 -18.49
N PRO A 412 10.66 8.34 -17.91
CA PRO A 412 9.46 9.18 -17.91
C PRO A 412 8.89 9.48 -19.30
N GLU A 413 9.73 9.65 -20.32
CA GLU A 413 9.32 9.98 -21.69
C GLU A 413 8.43 8.91 -22.34
N ARG A 414 8.35 7.69 -21.79
CA ARG A 414 7.34 6.72 -22.25
C ARG A 414 5.91 7.24 -22.13
N TRP A 415 5.67 8.22 -21.26
CA TRP A 415 4.36 8.81 -21.00
C TRP A 415 4.02 9.98 -21.93
N GLU A 416 4.87 10.30 -22.92
CA GLU A 416 4.58 11.34 -23.91
C GLU A 416 3.41 10.97 -24.82
N TYR A 417 3.39 9.73 -25.31
CA TYR A 417 2.32 9.19 -26.16
C TYR A 417 1.86 7.82 -25.64
N PRO A 418 1.19 7.75 -24.48
CA PRO A 418 0.87 6.49 -23.84
C PRO A 418 -0.20 5.73 -24.63
N THR A 419 0.12 4.48 -24.99
CA THR A 419 -0.84 3.59 -25.66
C THR A 419 -2.02 3.25 -24.76
N GLN A 420 -3.14 2.79 -25.34
CA GLN A 420 -4.28 2.34 -24.53
C GLN A 420 -3.89 1.17 -23.63
N ARG A 421 -3.06 0.23 -24.12
CA ARG A 421 -2.56 -0.90 -23.34
C ARG A 421 -1.78 -0.45 -22.11
N MET A 422 -0.95 0.59 -22.22
CA MET A 422 -0.23 1.16 -21.07
C MET A 422 -1.18 1.67 -20.00
N LYS A 423 -2.20 2.44 -20.41
CA LYS A 423 -3.21 2.98 -19.50
C LYS A 423 -3.99 1.87 -18.80
N ASP A 424 -4.34 0.83 -19.55
CA ASP A 424 -5.12 -0.30 -19.04
C ASP A 424 -4.31 -1.22 -18.10
N CYS A 425 -2.99 -1.34 -18.32
CA CYS A 425 -2.08 -2.07 -17.42
C CYS A 425 -1.73 -1.26 -16.16
N PHE A 426 -1.98 0.06 -16.14
CA PHE A 426 -1.58 0.93 -15.04
C PHE A 426 -2.53 0.81 -13.84
N LEU A 427 -2.17 -0.04 -12.89
CA LEU A 427 -2.92 -0.39 -11.69
C LEU A 427 -2.34 0.20 -10.39
N ALA A 428 -1.56 1.29 -10.47
CA ALA A 428 -0.96 1.92 -9.29
C ALA A 428 -1.99 2.36 -8.23
N PHE A 429 -3.23 2.65 -8.65
CA PHE A 429 -4.35 3.01 -7.78
C PHE A 429 -5.44 1.93 -7.74
N GLY A 430 -5.15 0.71 -8.19
CA GLY A 430 -6.13 -0.35 -8.41
C GLY A 430 -7.07 -0.06 -9.59
N ALA A 431 -8.19 -0.79 -9.67
CA ALA A 431 -9.14 -0.68 -10.77
C ALA A 431 -10.60 -0.87 -10.33
N GLY A 432 -11.50 -0.43 -11.22
CA GLY A 432 -12.95 -0.65 -11.15
C GLY A 432 -13.61 -0.14 -9.87
N ALA A 433 -14.56 -0.92 -9.33
CA ALA A 433 -15.39 -0.50 -8.21
C ALA A 433 -14.57 -0.20 -6.93
N ARG A 434 -13.37 -0.76 -6.81
CA ARG A 434 -12.48 -0.69 -5.65
C ARG A 434 -11.22 0.17 -5.90
N THR A 435 -11.23 1.04 -6.91
CA THR A 435 -10.17 2.02 -7.17
C THR A 435 -9.91 2.90 -5.93
N CYS A 436 -8.65 3.26 -5.70
CA CYS A 436 -8.18 4.06 -4.57
C CYS A 436 -8.99 5.36 -4.40
N SER A 437 -9.58 5.56 -3.23
CA SER A 437 -10.26 6.80 -2.85
C SER A 437 -9.29 7.97 -2.68
N GLY A 438 -8.03 7.67 -2.31
CA GLY A 438 -6.96 8.64 -2.07
C GLY A 438 -6.24 9.17 -3.30
N ARG A 439 -6.60 8.73 -4.52
CA ARG A 439 -5.84 9.04 -5.74
C ARG A 439 -5.60 10.54 -5.94
N ASN A 440 -6.64 11.36 -5.79
CA ASN A 440 -6.52 12.80 -6.02
C ASN A 440 -5.61 13.45 -4.97
N LEU A 441 -5.81 13.11 -3.69
CA LEU A 441 -4.98 13.60 -2.58
C LEU A 441 -3.51 13.23 -2.78
N ALA A 442 -3.22 11.96 -3.09
CA ALA A 442 -1.86 11.50 -3.36
C ALA A 442 -1.21 12.29 -4.50
N MET A 443 -1.93 12.53 -5.60
CA MET A 443 -1.37 13.33 -6.71
C MET A 443 -1.11 14.80 -6.31
N ILE A 444 -1.90 15.38 -5.40
CA ILE A 444 -1.65 16.72 -4.85
C ILE A 444 -0.37 16.73 -4.03
N GLU A 445 -0.26 15.82 -3.07
CA GLU A 445 0.89 15.67 -2.18
C GLU A 445 2.18 15.41 -2.98
N LEU A 446 2.14 14.49 -3.94
CA LEU A 446 3.28 14.16 -4.81
C LEU A 446 3.78 15.38 -5.59
N ARG A 447 2.88 16.11 -6.26
CA ARG A 447 3.27 17.27 -7.07
C ARG A 447 3.80 18.42 -6.22
N LEU A 448 3.13 18.72 -5.10
CA LEU A 448 3.56 19.77 -4.19
C LEU A 448 4.93 19.45 -3.62
N MET A 449 5.08 18.29 -2.99
CA MET A 449 6.33 17.94 -2.33
C MET A 449 7.51 17.89 -3.32
N VAL A 450 7.34 17.26 -4.48
CA VAL A 450 8.42 17.15 -5.48
C VAL A 450 8.84 18.51 -6.02
N SER A 451 7.86 19.37 -6.35
CA SER A 451 8.17 20.72 -6.84
C SER A 451 8.88 21.57 -5.77
N ARG A 452 8.41 21.52 -4.52
CA ARG A 452 9.03 22.24 -3.39
C ARG A 452 10.43 21.70 -3.09
N PHE A 453 10.63 20.39 -3.13
CA PHE A 453 11.92 19.74 -2.91
C PHE A 453 12.95 20.18 -3.95
N PHE A 454 12.65 20.06 -5.25
CA PHE A 454 13.63 20.40 -6.30
C PHE A 454 13.83 21.92 -6.49
N LYS A 455 12.85 22.76 -6.17
CA LYS A 455 13.07 24.21 -6.12
C LYS A 455 13.95 24.61 -4.93
N ALA A 456 13.86 23.92 -3.79
CA ALA A 456 14.68 24.19 -2.62
C ALA A 456 16.09 23.58 -2.73
N PHE A 457 16.21 22.41 -3.35
CA PHE A 457 17.43 21.60 -3.42
C PHE A 457 17.69 21.11 -4.87
N PRO A 458 17.99 22.01 -5.82
CA PRO A 458 18.10 21.65 -7.24
C PRO A 458 19.22 20.64 -7.52
N GLU A 459 20.30 20.69 -6.74
CA GLU A 459 21.45 19.80 -6.87
C GLU A 459 21.44 18.62 -5.89
N ALA A 460 20.29 18.31 -5.29
CA ALA A 460 20.17 17.18 -4.38
C ALA A 460 20.67 15.86 -5.01
N LEU A 461 21.42 15.10 -4.22
CA LEU A 461 22.01 13.82 -4.60
C LEU A 461 21.96 12.84 -3.42
N ALA A 462 21.95 11.54 -3.70
CA ALA A 462 22.07 10.53 -2.66
C ALA A 462 23.39 10.69 -1.89
N SER A 463 23.32 10.66 -0.57
CA SER A 463 24.48 10.77 0.31
C SER A 463 25.02 9.39 0.67
N GLY A 464 26.35 9.22 0.65
CA GLY A 464 27.02 8.03 1.16
C GLY A 464 27.20 8.01 2.69
N LEU A 465 26.66 9.01 3.39
CA LEU A 465 26.75 9.11 4.85
C LEU A 465 26.17 7.84 5.51
N GLU A 466 26.76 7.41 6.64
CA GLU A 466 26.34 6.21 7.37
C GLU A 466 26.27 4.93 6.50
N GLY A 467 27.11 4.87 5.46
CA GLY A 467 27.17 3.75 4.53
C GLY A 467 25.93 3.57 3.66
N MET A 468 25.09 4.60 3.51
CA MET A 468 23.94 4.54 2.62
C MET A 468 24.39 4.34 1.17
N SER A 469 23.70 3.46 0.46
CA SER A 469 23.98 3.10 -0.92
C SER A 469 22.70 2.81 -1.68
N ASP A 470 22.83 2.53 -2.98
CA ASP A 470 21.72 2.01 -3.78
C ASP A 470 21.16 0.69 -3.25
N GLY A 471 21.96 -0.07 -2.48
CA GLY A 471 21.51 -1.30 -1.82
C GLY A 471 20.41 -1.07 -0.80
N ASP A 472 20.40 0.09 -0.12
CA ASP A 472 19.34 0.48 0.81
C ASP A 472 18.01 0.76 0.09
N MET A 473 18.08 1.05 -1.22
CA MET A 473 16.96 1.39 -2.08
C MET A 473 16.44 0.21 -2.90
N ILE A 474 16.95 -1.00 -2.67
CA ILE A 474 16.38 -2.21 -3.26
C ILE A 474 14.96 -2.39 -2.69
N PRO A 475 13.92 -2.53 -3.53
CA PRO A 475 12.56 -2.70 -3.05
C PRO A 475 12.35 -3.99 -2.24
N ALA A 476 11.99 -3.85 -0.96
CA ALA A 476 11.38 -4.90 -0.18
C ALA A 476 9.87 -4.93 -0.51
N LEU A 477 9.42 -5.97 -1.20
CA LEU A 477 8.06 -6.10 -1.73
C LEU A 477 7.20 -7.01 -0.85
N TYR A 478 6.67 -6.44 0.23
CA TYR A 478 5.60 -7.06 1.03
C TYR A 478 4.24 -6.80 0.36
N PHE A 479 3.20 -6.57 1.15
CA PHE A 479 1.96 -5.98 0.66
C PHE A 479 2.19 -4.52 0.19
N LEU A 480 2.94 -3.76 0.97
CA LEU A 480 3.50 -2.45 0.63
C LEU A 480 4.96 -2.61 0.18
N VAL A 481 5.39 -1.79 -0.77
CA VAL A 481 6.82 -1.63 -1.07
C VAL A 481 7.46 -0.72 -0.03
N MET A 482 8.70 -0.99 0.34
CA MET A 482 9.55 -0.11 1.15
C MET A 482 11.01 -0.22 0.69
N PRO A 483 11.86 0.79 0.89
CA PRO A 483 13.31 0.63 0.76
C PRO A 483 13.82 -0.41 1.77
N SER A 484 14.68 -1.34 1.36
CA SER A 484 15.23 -2.37 2.26
C SER A 484 16.07 -1.81 3.40
N GLY A 485 16.69 -0.64 3.21
CA GLY A 485 17.47 0.05 4.25
C GLY A 485 16.63 0.94 5.19
N HIS A 486 15.32 1.09 4.94
CA HIS A 486 14.41 1.93 5.74
C HIS A 486 14.85 3.40 5.91
N ARG A 487 15.68 3.90 5.00
CA ARG A 487 16.24 5.24 5.00
C ARG A 487 16.53 5.69 3.58
N CYS A 488 16.59 7.00 3.37
CA CYS A 488 17.16 7.55 2.15
C CYS A 488 17.85 8.87 2.49
N LEU A 489 19.18 8.85 2.59
CA LEU A 489 19.95 10.02 2.97
C LEU A 489 20.28 10.84 1.72
N MET A 490 19.93 12.12 1.74
CA MET A 490 20.20 13.06 0.65
C MET A 490 21.19 14.12 1.11
N ASN A 491 22.22 14.34 0.29
CA ASN A 491 23.04 15.52 0.35
C ASN A 491 22.26 16.65 -0.36
N LEU A 492 22.03 17.74 0.36
CA LEU A 492 21.28 18.90 -0.11
C LEU A 492 22.19 20.07 -0.51
N SER A 493 23.50 19.83 -0.67
CA SER A 493 24.47 20.84 -1.08
C SER A 493 24.12 21.43 -2.44
N GLY A 494 23.81 22.73 -2.47
CA GLY A 494 23.43 23.47 -3.67
C GLY A 494 22.69 24.77 -3.34
N GLU A 495 22.93 25.33 -2.15
CA GLU A 495 22.24 26.54 -1.72
C GLU A 495 22.58 27.70 -2.66
N ASN A 496 21.61 28.14 -3.47
CA ASN A 496 21.42 29.57 -3.63
C ASN A 496 20.87 30.09 -2.31
N VAL A 497 21.74 30.32 -1.33
CA VAL A 497 21.39 31.17 -0.19
C VAL A 497 21.10 32.54 -0.79
N PRO A 498 19.87 33.08 -0.73
CA PRO A 498 19.68 34.49 -1.02
C PRO A 498 20.55 35.21 0.02
N LYS A 499 21.56 35.94 -0.44
CA LYS A 499 22.26 36.89 0.44
C LYS A 499 21.21 37.89 0.90
N ILE A 500 20.69 37.69 2.11
CA ILE A 500 19.96 38.71 2.83
C ILE A 500 21.02 39.76 3.16
N PHE A 501 21.01 40.85 2.39
CA PHE A 501 21.72 42.08 2.74
C PHE A 501 20.86 42.88 3.72
#